data_AF-A0A3B0B1B9-F1
#
_entry.id   AF-A0A3B0B1B9-F1
#
_cell.length_a   1.000
_cell.length_b   1.000
_cell.length_c   1.000
_cell.angle_alpha   90.00
_cell.angle_beta   90.00
_cell.angle_gamma   90.00
#
_symmetry.space_group_name_H-M   'P 1'
#
loop_
_entity.id
_entity.type
_entity.pdbx_description
1 polymer ?
#
loop_
_entity_poly.entity_id
_entity_poly.type
_entity_poly.pdbx_seq_one_letter_code
_entity_poly.pdbx_strand_id
1 'polypeptide(L)'
;MLATIGFFALAVFGLGAVSLLTDADLIAMPGLGPAPGVIGMLSGIVAFAAMSWSTLRTPHPSFTSAFAIALVTGLVHLVGIWLAVMIGSGNAVIATAVAGDFVRGGASVALLLAAAIAAWGGIALRRTKAAQPRWPWERDEEE
;
A
#
# COMPACT_ATOMS: atom_id res chain seq x y z
N MET A 1 -3.03 -11.23 4.91
CA MET A 1 -3.53 -10.60 6.15
C MET A 1 -2.46 -9.78 6.84
N LEU A 2 -1.44 -10.38 7.48
CA LEU A 2 -0.38 -9.61 8.18
C LEU A 2 0.32 -8.58 7.27
N ALA A 3 0.73 -8.97 6.06
CA ALA A 3 1.35 -8.05 5.11
C ALA A 3 0.43 -6.90 4.69
N THR A 4 -0.88 -7.14 4.58
CA THR A 4 -1.88 -6.12 4.24
C THR A 4 -2.04 -5.11 5.38
N ILE A 5 -2.07 -5.59 6.63
CA ILE A 5 -2.12 -4.74 7.83
C ILE A 5 -0.83 -3.91 7.94
N GLY A 6 0.33 -4.56 7.73
CA GLY A 6 1.62 -3.88 7.70
C GLY A 6 1.70 -2.82 6.61
N PHE A 7 1.20 -3.11 5.41
CA PHE A 7 1.07 -2.12 4.34
C PHE A 7 0.22 -0.93 4.78
N PHE A 8 -0.98 -1.18 5.32
CA PHE A 8 -1.87 -0.12 5.78
C PHE A 8 -1.20 0.76 6.84
N ALA A 9 -0.58 0.14 7.86
CA ALA A 9 0.11 0.85 8.92
C ALA A 9 1.30 1.70 8.40
N LEU A 10 2.14 1.11 7.52
CA LEU A 10 3.26 1.82 6.90
C LEU A 10 2.80 2.95 5.98
N ALA A 11 1.68 2.78 5.28
CA ALA A 11 1.11 3.82 4.42
C ALA A 11 0.59 4.99 5.24
N VAL A 12 -0.16 4.73 6.33
CA VAL A 12 -0.64 5.79 7.23
C VAL A 12 0.54 6.52 7.87
N PHE A 13 1.53 5.79 8.37
CA PHE A 13 2.75 6.37 8.94
C PHE A 13 3.52 7.18 7.90
N GLY A 14 3.75 6.64 6.70
CA GLY A 14 4.50 7.28 5.62
C GLY A 14 3.81 8.54 5.11
N LEU A 15 2.50 8.50 4.92
CA LEU A 15 1.70 9.68 4.56
C LEU A 15 1.76 10.76 5.66
N GLY A 16 1.68 10.36 6.92
CA GLY A 16 1.86 11.27 8.06
C GLY A 16 3.26 11.89 8.11
N ALA A 17 4.31 11.09 7.87
CA ALA A 17 5.69 11.59 7.82
C ALA A 17 5.90 12.57 6.66
N VAL A 18 5.35 12.29 5.47
CA VAL A 18 5.41 13.24 4.34
C VAL A 18 4.66 14.52 4.68
N SER A 19 3.47 14.43 5.29
CA SER A 19 2.69 15.60 5.70
C SER A 19 3.47 16.48 6.68
N LEU A 20 4.13 15.90 7.70
CA LEU A 20 4.98 16.63 8.64
C LEU A 20 6.20 17.27 7.98
N LEU A 21 6.79 16.62 6.98
CA LEU A 21 7.99 17.13 6.30
C LEU A 21 7.68 18.22 5.28
N THR A 22 6.48 18.22 4.72
CA THR A 22 6.08 19.13 3.65
C THR A 22 5.18 20.27 4.13
N ASP A 23 4.75 20.24 5.40
CA ASP A 23 3.65 21.06 5.95
C ASP A 23 2.40 21.05 5.05
N ALA A 24 2.28 20.01 4.21
CA ALA A 24 1.21 19.86 3.25
C ALA A 24 0.14 18.96 3.86
N ASP A 25 -1.09 19.46 3.84
CA ASP A 25 -2.24 18.70 4.25
C ASP A 25 -2.67 17.77 3.10
N LEU A 26 -2.01 16.61 3.00
CA LEU A 26 -2.21 15.62 1.93
C LEU A 26 -3.65 15.07 1.89
N ILE A 27 -4.41 15.23 2.97
CA ILE A 27 -5.79 14.75 3.11
C ILE A 27 -6.80 15.87 2.78
N ALA A 28 -6.39 17.14 2.82
CA ALA A 28 -7.25 18.28 2.57
C ALA A 28 -6.88 18.97 1.25
N MET A 29 -7.37 18.42 0.14
CA MET A 29 -7.38 19.20 -1.09
C MET A 29 -8.40 20.35 -0.96
N PRO A 30 -8.01 21.60 -1.19
CA PRO A 30 -8.92 22.74 -1.11
C PRO A 30 -10.15 22.51 -1.99
N GLY A 31 -11.32 22.38 -1.38
CA GLY A 31 -12.60 22.25 -2.07
C GLY A 31 -13.07 20.83 -2.45
N LEU A 32 -12.32 19.76 -2.17
CA LEU A 32 -12.69 18.38 -2.54
C LEU A 32 -12.99 17.44 -1.35
N GLY A 33 -12.68 17.87 -0.13
CA GLY A 33 -12.88 17.06 1.09
C GLY A 33 -12.01 15.80 1.14
N PRO A 34 -12.22 14.91 2.14
CA PRO A 34 -11.37 13.74 2.36
C PRO A 34 -11.68 12.55 1.42
N ALA A 35 -12.79 12.61 0.67
CA ALA A 35 -13.30 11.46 -0.08
C ALA A 35 -12.32 10.90 -1.12
N PRO A 36 -11.61 11.71 -1.95
CA PRO A 36 -10.66 11.17 -2.92
C PRO A 36 -9.51 10.41 -2.29
N GLY A 37 -8.97 10.91 -1.16
CA GLY A 37 -7.91 10.23 -0.42
C GLY A 37 -8.36 8.88 0.13
N VAL A 38 -9.58 8.81 0.70
CA VAL A 38 -10.15 7.55 1.21
C VAL A 38 -10.37 6.54 0.08
N ILE A 39 -10.96 6.96 -1.04
CA ILE A 39 -11.22 6.08 -2.20
C ILE A 39 -9.91 5.57 -2.79
N GLY A 40 -8.92 6.44 -2.95
CA GLY A 40 -7.58 6.07 -3.38
C GLY A 40 -6.96 5.03 -2.47
N MET A 41 -7.03 5.25 -1.15
CA MET A 41 -6.43 4.36 -0.16
C MET A 41 -7.11 2.99 -0.15
N LEU A 42 -8.45 2.94 -0.17
CA LEU A 42 -9.20 1.68 -0.26
C LEU A 42 -8.85 0.90 -1.53
N SER A 43 -8.76 1.60 -2.66
CA SER A 43 -8.36 1.01 -3.95
C SER A 43 -6.97 0.39 -3.88
N GLY A 44 -6.02 1.10 -3.26
CA GLY A 44 -4.66 0.60 -3.01
C GLY A 44 -4.64 -0.65 -2.11
N ILE A 45 -5.39 -0.65 -1.00
CA ILE A 45 -5.47 -1.81 -0.09
C ILE A 45 -6.01 -3.04 -0.82
N VAL A 46 -7.08 -2.88 -1.60
CA VAL A 46 -7.69 -3.97 -2.37
C VAL A 46 -6.71 -4.51 -3.40
N ALA A 47 -6.04 -3.64 -4.15
CA ALA A 47 -5.03 -4.04 -5.14
C ALA A 47 -3.86 -4.80 -4.50
N PHE A 48 -3.33 -4.27 -3.40
CA PHE A 48 -2.25 -4.90 -2.64
C PHE A 48 -2.67 -6.28 -2.13
N ALA A 49 -3.85 -6.38 -1.53
CA ALA A 49 -4.40 -7.63 -1.01
C ALA A 49 -4.59 -8.66 -2.14
N ALA A 50 -5.16 -8.26 -3.29
CA ALA A 50 -5.40 -9.14 -4.42
C ALA A 50 -4.08 -9.67 -5.03
N MET A 51 -3.10 -8.79 -5.27
CA MET A 51 -1.84 -9.21 -5.87
C MET A 51 -0.97 -10.03 -4.92
N SER A 52 -0.90 -9.65 -3.64
CA SER A 52 -0.18 -10.43 -2.64
C SER A 52 -0.81 -11.79 -2.47
N TRP A 53 -2.14 -11.89 -2.42
CA TRP A 53 -2.86 -13.15 -2.38
C TRP A 53 -2.56 -14.03 -3.58
N SER A 54 -2.58 -13.49 -4.80
CA SER A 54 -2.25 -14.22 -6.03
C SER A 54 -0.80 -14.74 -6.02
N THR A 55 0.16 -13.87 -5.69
CA THR A 55 1.59 -14.20 -5.63
C THR A 55 1.90 -15.25 -4.56
N LEU A 56 1.24 -15.14 -3.41
CA LEU A 56 1.43 -16.06 -2.28
C LEU A 56 0.65 -17.37 -2.45
N ARG A 57 -0.01 -17.63 -3.59
CA ARG A 57 -0.51 -18.97 -3.91
C ARG A 57 0.50 -19.82 -4.67
N THR A 58 1.46 -19.21 -5.38
CA THR A 58 2.49 -19.92 -6.14
C THR A 58 3.46 -20.68 -5.21
N PRO A 59 3.91 -21.91 -5.52
CA PRO A 59 4.78 -22.70 -4.62
C PRO A 59 6.10 -22.00 -4.24
N HIS A 60 6.69 -21.25 -5.18
CA HIS A 60 7.92 -20.49 -4.98
C HIS A 60 7.69 -19.00 -5.32
N PRO A 61 7.17 -18.19 -4.39
CA PRO A 61 6.94 -16.77 -4.64
C PRO A 61 8.28 -16.06 -4.88
N SER A 62 8.40 -15.26 -5.93
CA SER A 62 9.64 -14.52 -6.23
C SER A 62 9.71 -13.21 -5.43
N PHE A 63 10.91 -12.81 -4.99
CA PHE A 63 11.11 -11.48 -4.41
C PHE A 63 10.89 -10.36 -5.43
N THR A 64 11.10 -10.63 -6.72
CA THR A 64 10.81 -9.66 -7.80
C THR A 64 9.33 -9.31 -7.88
N SER A 65 8.44 -10.20 -7.44
CA SER A 65 7.00 -9.94 -7.38
C SER A 65 6.65 -8.83 -6.40
N ALA A 66 7.48 -8.56 -5.37
CA ALA A 66 7.27 -7.43 -4.46
C ALA A 66 7.26 -6.09 -5.20
N PHE A 67 8.14 -5.94 -6.20
CA PHE A 67 8.20 -4.73 -7.03
C PHE A 67 6.95 -4.57 -7.88
N ALA A 68 6.48 -5.65 -8.51
CA ALA A 68 5.24 -5.64 -9.29
C ALA A 68 4.02 -5.32 -8.41
N ILE A 69 3.94 -5.91 -7.20
CA ILE A 69 2.88 -5.63 -6.22
C ILE A 69 2.89 -4.14 -5.84
N ALA A 70 4.05 -3.58 -5.51
CA ALA A 70 4.19 -2.18 -5.15
C ALA A 70 3.75 -1.27 -6.30
N LEU A 71 4.25 -1.51 -7.51
CA LEU A 71 3.95 -0.69 -8.68
C LEU A 71 2.45 -0.67 -9.00
N VAL A 72 1.81 -1.83 -9.07
CA VAL A 72 0.37 -1.92 -9.33
C VAL A 72 -0.44 -1.31 -8.20
N THR A 73 -0.04 -1.50 -6.94
CA THR A 73 -0.72 -0.88 -5.79
C THR A 73 -0.68 0.65 -5.89
N GLY A 74 0.49 1.23 -6.21
CA GLY A 74 0.64 2.66 -6.43
C GLY A 74 -0.19 3.18 -7.62
N LEU A 75 -0.19 2.44 -8.74
CA LEU A 75 -0.98 2.80 -9.92
C LEU A 75 -2.49 2.77 -9.63
N VAL A 76 -2.99 1.71 -8.99
CA VAL A 76 -4.41 1.58 -8.65
C VAL A 76 -4.83 2.64 -7.61
N HIS A 77 -3.95 2.97 -6.67
CA HIS A 77 -4.17 4.08 -5.74
C HIS A 77 -4.34 5.42 -6.49
N LEU A 78 -3.42 5.74 -7.40
CA LEU A 78 -3.49 6.96 -8.21
C LEU A 78 -4.72 7.01 -9.11
N VAL A 79 -5.06 5.90 -9.78
CA VAL A 79 -6.27 5.80 -10.58
C VAL A 79 -7.52 5.96 -9.73
N GLY A 80 -7.54 5.41 -8.52
CA GLY A 80 -8.64 5.58 -7.56
C GLY A 80 -8.85 7.05 -7.16
N ILE A 81 -7.78 7.78 -6.86
CA ILE A 81 -7.83 9.22 -6.59
C ILE A 81 -8.33 9.96 -7.83
N TRP A 82 -7.73 9.70 -8.99
CA TRP A 82 -8.08 10.36 -10.24
C TRP A 82 -9.57 10.18 -10.57
N LEU A 83 -10.08 8.95 -10.48
CA LEU A 83 -11.50 8.66 -10.69
C LEU A 83 -12.39 9.34 -9.65
N ALA A 84 -12.02 9.34 -8.38
CA ALA A 84 -12.80 10.01 -7.34
C ALA A 84 -12.91 11.52 -7.58
N VAL A 85 -11.81 12.18 -7.97
CA VAL A 85 -11.80 13.60 -8.31
C VAL A 85 -12.57 13.85 -9.61
N MET A 86 -12.42 12.98 -10.61
CA MET A 86 -13.19 13.06 -11.86
C MET A 86 -14.69 13.04 -11.62
N ILE A 87 -15.15 12.09 -10.79
CA ILE A 87 -16.57 11.92 -10.47
C ILE A 87 -17.06 13.10 -9.62
N GLY A 88 -16.26 13.59 -8.67
CA GLY A 88 -16.63 14.70 -7.79
C GLY A 88 -16.62 16.08 -8.46
N SER A 89 -15.67 16.32 -9.38
CA SER A 89 -15.48 17.64 -10.03
C SER A 89 -16.03 17.72 -11.46
N GLY A 90 -16.24 16.58 -12.13
CA GLY A 90 -16.58 16.52 -13.56
C GLY A 90 -15.47 17.01 -14.49
N ASN A 91 -14.25 17.24 -13.99
CA ASN A 91 -13.19 17.93 -14.73
C ASN A 91 -11.88 17.13 -14.80
N ALA A 92 -11.54 16.66 -16.01
CA ALA A 92 -10.30 15.92 -16.32
C ALA A 92 -9.02 16.68 -16.02
N VAL A 93 -9.04 18.01 -16.15
CA VAL A 93 -7.88 18.84 -15.88
C VAL A 93 -7.59 18.86 -14.38
N ILE A 94 -8.62 19.01 -13.55
CA ILE A 94 -8.48 19.02 -12.08
C ILE A 94 -8.02 17.65 -11.59
N ALA A 95 -8.65 16.57 -12.04
CA ALA A 95 -8.26 15.22 -11.62
C ALA A 95 -6.81 14.88 -11.98
N THR A 96 -6.36 15.30 -13.16
CA THR A 96 -4.99 15.05 -13.62
C THR A 96 -3.98 15.90 -12.86
N ALA A 97 -4.30 17.18 -12.59
CA ALA A 97 -3.46 18.06 -11.78
C ALA A 97 -3.28 17.48 -10.36
N VAL A 98 -4.38 17.07 -9.74
CA VAL A 98 -4.38 16.44 -8.42
C VAL A 98 -3.53 15.17 -8.38
N ALA A 99 -3.72 14.28 -9.35
CA ALA A 99 -2.92 13.05 -9.42
C ALA A 99 -1.42 13.37 -9.59
N GLY A 100 -1.09 14.41 -10.37
CA GLY A 100 0.27 14.91 -10.53
C GLY A 100 0.88 15.47 -9.24
N ASP A 101 0.10 16.21 -8.46
CA ASP A 101 0.54 16.75 -7.17
C ASP A 101 0.81 15.63 -6.16
N PHE A 102 0.03 14.54 -6.17
CA PHE A 102 0.28 13.36 -5.35
C PHE A 102 1.60 12.65 -5.70
N VAL A 103 2.02 12.73 -6.96
CA VAL A 103 3.31 12.18 -7.41
C VAL A 103 4.45 13.10 -6.99
N ARG A 104 4.33 14.41 -7.20
CA ARG A 104 5.38 15.39 -6.87
C ARG A 104 5.53 15.62 -5.37
N GLY A 105 4.43 15.56 -4.62
CA GLY A 105 4.38 15.76 -3.17
C GLY A 105 4.91 14.58 -2.35
N GLY A 106 5.43 13.52 -2.99
CA GLY A 106 6.08 12.40 -2.30
C GLY A 106 5.13 11.37 -1.67
N ALA A 107 3.82 11.64 -1.60
CA ALA A 107 2.82 10.69 -1.11
C ALA A 107 2.83 9.36 -1.89
N SER A 108 2.94 9.45 -3.21
CA SER A 108 3.04 8.25 -4.07
C SER A 108 4.30 7.44 -3.78
N VAL A 109 5.42 8.12 -3.50
CA VAL A 109 6.69 7.47 -3.17
C VAL A 109 6.59 6.75 -1.82
N ALA A 110 6.02 7.40 -0.80
CA ALA A 110 5.80 6.80 0.51
C ALA A 110 4.92 5.54 0.42
N LEU A 111 3.85 5.58 -0.37
CA LEU A 111 2.96 4.45 -0.57
C LEU A 111 3.62 3.30 -1.34
N LEU A 112 4.43 3.60 -2.36
CA LEU A 112 5.24 2.60 -3.08
C LEU A 112 6.24 1.91 -2.16
N LEU A 113 6.94 2.67 -1.30
CA LEU A 113 7.89 2.11 -0.33
C LEU A 113 7.18 1.25 0.71
N ALA A 114 6.06 1.73 1.26
CA ALA A 114 5.23 0.97 2.19
C ALA A 114 4.77 -0.36 1.58
N ALA A 115 4.29 -0.34 0.33
CA ALA A 115 3.86 -1.54 -0.38
C ALA A 115 5.05 -2.48 -0.65
N ALA A 116 6.20 -1.95 -1.06
CA ALA A 116 7.39 -2.76 -1.32
C ALA A 116 7.89 -3.47 -0.04
N ILE A 117 8.00 -2.74 1.07
CA ILE A 117 8.44 -3.29 2.36
C ILE A 117 7.46 -4.36 2.85
N ALA A 118 6.16 -4.06 2.81
CA ALA A 118 5.12 -4.98 3.26
C ALA A 118 5.03 -6.25 2.39
N ALA A 119 5.11 -6.10 1.07
CA ALA A 119 5.10 -7.24 0.13
C ALA A 119 6.35 -8.11 0.31
N TRP A 120 7.52 -7.49 0.43
CA TRP A 120 8.76 -8.19 0.68
C TRP A 120 8.72 -8.97 1.98
N GLY A 121 8.27 -8.35 3.08
CA GLY A 121 8.08 -9.02 4.37
C GLY A 121 7.11 -10.20 4.30
N GLY A 122 5.98 -10.04 3.60
CA GLY A 122 5.03 -11.12 3.36
C GLY A 122 5.62 -12.31 2.58
N ILE A 123 6.42 -12.03 1.55
CA ILE A 123 7.12 -13.05 0.77
C ILE A 123 8.22 -13.73 1.61
N ALA A 124 8.98 -12.96 2.39
CA ALA A 124 10.03 -13.47 3.26
C ALA A 124 9.48 -14.46 4.29
N LEU A 125 8.41 -14.09 5.01
CA LEU A 125 7.75 -14.96 6.00
C LEU A 125 7.28 -16.29 5.39
N ARG A 126 6.72 -16.24 4.16
CA ARG A 126 6.28 -17.45 3.47
C ARG A 126 7.45 -18.32 3.00
N ARG A 127 8.55 -17.72 2.53
CA ARG A 127 9.74 -18.45 2.09
C ARG A 127 10.49 -19.09 3.23
N THR A 128 10.64 -18.42 4.36
CA THR A 128 11.40 -18.92 5.51
C THR A 128 10.64 -19.96 6.32
N LYS A 129 9.34 -20.19 6.01
CA LYS A 129 8.43 -21.00 6.83
C LYS A 129 8.55 -20.61 8.31
N ALA A 130 8.70 -19.31 8.59
CA ALA A 130 8.85 -18.82 9.95
C ALA A 130 7.62 -19.26 10.75
N ALA A 131 7.79 -20.33 11.51
CA ALA A 131 6.78 -20.85 12.39
C ALA A 131 6.71 -19.93 13.61
N GLN A 132 5.58 -20.00 14.31
CA GLN A 132 5.49 -19.42 15.65
C GLN A 132 6.69 -19.92 16.46
N PRO A 133 7.49 -19.03 17.07
CA PRO A 133 8.63 -19.45 17.87
C PRO A 133 8.10 -20.34 18.99
N ARG A 134 8.45 -21.63 18.93
CA ARG A 134 8.13 -22.61 19.96
C ARG A 134 9.28 -22.68 20.93
N TRP A 135 8.98 -22.57 22.21
CA TRP A 135 10.00 -22.70 23.23
C TRP A 135 10.44 -24.16 23.38
N PRO A 136 11.67 -24.44 23.85
CA PRO A 136 12.18 -25.81 23.95
C PRO A 136 11.28 -26.75 24.74
N TRP A 137 10.58 -26.24 25.76
CA TRP A 137 9.63 -26.99 26.58
C TRP A 137 8.23 -27.16 25.98
N GLU A 138 7.93 -26.51 24.84
CA GLU A 138 6.67 -26.67 24.09
C GLU A 138 6.78 -27.75 23.00
N ARG A 139 7.97 -28.35 22.85
CA ARG A 139 8.15 -29.52 21.99
C ARG A 139 7.82 -30.70 22.88
N ASP A 140 6.66 -31.33 22.65
CA ASP A 140 6.40 -32.63 23.26
C ASP A 140 7.51 -33.56 22.76
N GLU A 141 8.36 -34.00 23.68
CA GLU A 141 9.41 -34.98 23.43
C GLU A 141 8.75 -36.35 23.20
N GLU A 142 8.09 -36.51 22.06
CA GLU A 142 7.61 -37.81 21.59
C GLU A 142 8.33 -38.14 20.27
N GLU A 143 9.47 -38.83 20.44
CA GLU A 143 10.26 -39.67 19.50
C GLU A 143 10.69 -39.10 18.13
#